data_AF-A0A5D8YJL4-F1
#
_entry.id   AF-A0A5D8YJL4-F1
#
_cell.length_a   1.000
_cell.length_b   1.000
_cell.length_c   1.000
_cell.angle_alpha   90.00
_cell.angle_beta   90.00
_cell.angle_gamma   90.00
#
_symmetry.space_group_name_H-M   'P 1'
#
loop_
_entity.id
_entity.type
_entity.pdbx_description
1 polymer ?
#
loop_
_entity_poly.entity_id
_entity_poly.type
_entity_poly.pdbx_seq_one_letter_code
_entity_poly.pdbx_strand_id
1 'polypeptide(L)'
;MLQTYEVCLPGRFNGNTREVYLTGEAFFQVTHNPQKPFIAHTDGLNTCVLGTSFNINAYPQLAQVRVSVATGKASVTANHKVLAMLAANQQVAYTKATNIAHTGTYLQIMPIHGRMA
;
A
#
# COMPACT_ATOMS: atom_id res chain seq x y z
N MET A 1 9.56 8.12 -22.18
CA MET A 1 9.56 6.67 -21.93
C MET A 1 9.92 6.49 -20.46
N LEU A 2 8.95 6.45 -19.55
CA LEU A 2 9.22 6.23 -18.12
C LEU A 2 9.05 4.74 -17.87
N GLN A 3 10.16 4.08 -17.55
CA GLN A 3 10.25 2.65 -17.33
C GLN A 3 9.77 2.36 -15.90
N THR A 4 8.62 1.71 -15.75
CA THR A 4 8.12 1.24 -14.45
C THR A 4 8.84 -0.06 -14.11
N TYR A 5 9.73 -0.04 -13.12
CA TYR A 5 10.41 -1.22 -12.61
C TYR A 5 9.56 -1.83 -11.49
N GLU A 6 8.75 -2.83 -11.83
CA GLU A 6 8.05 -3.66 -10.84
C GLU A 6 9.04 -4.69 -10.29
N VAL A 7 9.68 -4.38 -9.16
CA VAL A 7 10.46 -5.37 -8.42
C VAL A 7 9.56 -5.98 -7.35
N CYS A 8 8.88 -7.07 -7.70
CA CYS A 8 8.18 -7.92 -6.73
C CYS A 8 9.08 -9.12 -6.42
N LEU A 9 9.93 -9.00 -5.40
CA LEU A 9 10.70 -10.15 -4.90
C LEU A 9 9.76 -11.00 -4.04
N PRO A 10 9.44 -12.26 -4.39
CA PRO A 10 8.66 -13.12 -3.52
C PRO A 10 9.47 -13.39 -2.25
N GLY A 11 9.06 -12.77 -1.15
CA GLY A 11 9.49 -13.20 0.18
C GLY A 11 9.13 -14.68 0.32
N ARG A 12 10.08 -15.49 0.80
CA ARG A 12 9.94 -16.95 0.91
C ARG A 12 8.57 -17.32 1.48
N PHE A 13 7.73 -18.02 0.71
CA PHE A 13 6.38 -18.46 1.09
C PHE A 13 6.31 -19.50 2.23
N ASN A 14 7.40 -19.70 2.99
CA ASN A 14 7.54 -20.71 4.04
C ASN A 14 7.19 -20.20 5.45
N GLY A 15 6.56 -19.03 5.57
CA GLY A 15 6.13 -18.44 6.85
C GLY A 15 4.62 -18.39 7.04
N ASN A 16 4.20 -17.93 8.22
CA ASN A 16 2.80 -17.62 8.55
C ASN A 16 2.29 -16.34 7.84
N THR A 17 3.07 -15.74 6.94
CA THR A 17 2.82 -14.46 6.27
C THR A 17 3.14 -14.53 4.77
N ARG A 18 2.57 -13.61 3.98
CA ARG A 18 2.86 -13.36 2.56
C ARG A 18 3.52 -11.99 2.46
N GLU A 19 4.81 -11.92 2.14
CA GLU A 19 5.57 -10.66 2.22
C GLU A 19 6.07 -10.21 0.86
N VAL A 20 5.97 -8.91 0.61
CA VAL A 20 6.52 -8.25 -0.59
C VAL A 20 7.29 -7.00 -0.19
N TYR A 21 8.32 -6.66 -0.97
CA TYR A 21 9.05 -5.41 -0.85
C TYR A 21 8.77 -4.57 -2.08
N LEU A 22 8.35 -3.32 -1.88
CA LEU A 22 7.98 -2.43 -2.97
C LEU A 22 8.81 -1.15 -2.89
N THR A 23 9.25 -0.69 -4.06
CA THR A 23 9.81 0.64 -4.28
C THR A 23 9.15 1.18 -5.55
N GLY A 24 8.58 2.39 -5.49
CA GLY A 24 7.74 2.91 -6.57
C GLY A 24 6.26 2.77 -6.28
N GLU A 25 5.45 2.45 -7.27
CA GLU A 25 3.99 2.36 -7.13
C GLU A 25 3.45 1.01 -7.59
N ALA A 26 2.50 0.47 -6.83
CA ALA A 26 1.80 -0.74 -7.20
C ALA A 26 0.41 -0.79 -6.59
N PHE A 27 -0.51 -1.37 -7.35
CA PHE A 27 -1.85 -1.72 -6.91
C PHE A 27 -1.92 -3.22 -6.63
N PHE A 28 -2.41 -3.59 -5.45
CA PHE A 28 -2.53 -4.97 -5.01
C PHE A 28 -4.01 -5.35 -4.88
N GLN A 29 -4.35 -6.54 -5.36
CA GLN A 29 -5.61 -7.22 -5.05
C GLN A 29 -5.29 -8.49 -4.28
N VAL A 30 -5.44 -8.44 -2.95
CA VAL A 30 -5.08 -9.57 -2.09
C VAL A 30 -6.31 -10.40 -1.77
N THR A 31 -6.28 -11.68 -2.15
CA THR A 31 -7.31 -12.65 -1.75
C THR A 31 -7.34 -12.83 -0.24
N HIS A 32 -8.56 -12.85 0.32
CA HIS A 32 -8.78 -12.99 1.75
C HIS A 32 -8.24 -14.31 2.30
N ASN A 33 -7.31 -14.21 3.25
CA ASN A 33 -6.74 -15.33 3.98
C ASN A 33 -6.22 -14.85 5.36
N PRO A 34 -7.06 -14.94 6.43
CA PRO A 34 -6.67 -14.54 7.78
C PRO A 34 -5.52 -15.35 8.38
N GLN A 35 -5.35 -16.61 7.95
CA GLN A 35 -4.30 -17.50 8.45
C GLN A 35 -2.92 -17.16 7.89
N LYS A 36 -2.88 -16.38 6.80
CA LYS A 36 -1.64 -15.92 6.16
C LYS A 36 -1.76 -14.45 5.77
N PRO A 37 -1.58 -13.50 6.72
CA PRO A 37 -1.60 -12.06 6.45
C PRO A 37 -0.62 -11.69 5.33
N PHE A 38 -1.00 -10.70 4.53
CA PHE A 38 -0.15 -10.12 3.50
C PHE A 38 0.49 -8.83 4.02
N ILE A 39 1.80 -8.69 3.86
CA ILE A 39 2.57 -7.55 4.34
C ILE A 39 3.38 -6.96 3.17
N ALA A 40 3.13 -5.69 2.86
CA ALA A 40 3.94 -4.92 1.93
C ALA A 40 4.91 -4.01 2.70
N HIS A 41 6.19 -4.17 2.44
CA HIS A 41 7.28 -3.38 3.01
C HIS A 41 7.66 -2.26 2.04
N THR A 42 7.55 -1.01 2.48
CA THR A 42 7.85 0.19 1.68
C THR A 42 8.46 1.29 2.52
N ASP A 43 9.72 1.64 2.26
CA ASP A 43 10.37 2.83 2.83
C ASP A 43 10.17 3.00 4.35
N GLY A 44 10.43 1.93 5.11
CA GLY A 44 10.26 1.88 6.56
C GLY A 44 8.81 1.67 7.06
N LEU A 45 7.84 1.62 6.16
CA LEU A 45 6.45 1.27 6.45
C LEU A 45 6.16 -0.20 6.17
N ASN A 46 5.29 -0.77 7.00
CA ASN A 46 4.66 -2.05 6.75
C ASN A 46 3.15 -1.85 6.62
N THR A 47 2.60 -2.24 5.47
CA THR A 47 1.17 -2.29 5.22
C THR A 47 0.71 -3.73 5.35
N CYS A 48 -0.11 -4.05 6.34
CA CYS A 48 -0.63 -5.40 6.57
C CYS A 48 -2.12 -5.48 6.23
N VAL A 49 -2.49 -6.52 5.48
CA VAL A 49 -3.87 -6.78 5.07
C VAL A 49 -4.19 -8.28 5.16
N LEU A 50 -5.46 -8.61 5.35
CA LEU A 50 -5.92 -10.01 5.31
C LEU A 50 -6.57 -10.37 3.97
N GLY A 51 -7.16 -9.39 3.29
CA GLY A 51 -7.83 -9.53 1.99
C GLY A 51 -8.41 -8.19 1.59
N THR A 52 -7.70 -7.44 0.76
CA THR A 52 -7.90 -6.00 0.59
C THR A 52 -7.36 -5.61 -0.78
N SER A 53 -8.06 -4.71 -1.46
CA SER A 53 -7.55 -4.05 -2.66
C SER A 53 -7.04 -2.67 -2.28
N PHE A 54 -5.77 -2.40 -2.55
CA PHE A 54 -5.11 -1.17 -2.10
C PHE A 54 -3.97 -0.76 -3.05
N ASN A 55 -3.68 0.54 -3.07
CA ASN A 55 -2.54 1.11 -3.78
C ASN A 55 -1.47 1.55 -2.78
N ILE A 56 -0.21 1.34 -3.11
CA ILE A 56 0.91 2.01 -2.43
C ILE A 56 1.68 2.83 -3.46
N ASN A 57 1.93 4.10 -3.14
CA ASN A 57 2.81 4.98 -3.87
C ASN A 57 3.98 5.37 -2.95
N ALA A 58 5.13 4.75 -3.16
CA ALA A 58 6.34 4.79 -2.33
C ALA A 58 7.59 5.03 -3.18
N TYR A 59 7.56 5.99 -4.09
CA TYR A 59 8.75 6.38 -4.85
C TYR A 59 9.81 7.01 -3.92
N PRO A 60 11.10 6.64 -4.04
CA PRO A 60 12.18 7.20 -3.23
C PRO A 60 12.25 8.74 -3.33
N GLN A 61 12.07 9.28 -4.53
CA GLN A 61 12.14 10.72 -4.80
C GLN A 61 10.95 11.54 -4.28
N LEU A 62 9.85 10.89 -3.87
CA LEU A 62 8.71 11.61 -3.30
C LEU A 62 8.92 11.79 -1.80
N ALA A 63 8.51 12.95 -1.28
CA ALA A 63 8.58 13.25 0.16
C ALA A 63 7.62 12.39 1.01
N GLN A 64 6.61 11.80 0.37
CA GLN A 64 5.56 11.03 1.04
C GLN A 64 5.43 9.64 0.47
N VAL A 65 5.12 8.69 1.36
CA VAL A 65 4.52 7.40 0.99
C VAL A 65 3.02 7.50 1.18
N ARG A 66 2.24 7.08 0.19
CA ARG A 66 0.77 7.03 0.29
C ARG A 66 0.30 5.60 0.21
N VAL A 67 -0.61 5.24 1.11
CA VAL A 67 -1.33 3.96 1.09
C VAL A 67 -2.81 4.26 1.02
N SER A 68 -3.49 3.73 0.01
CA SER A 68 -4.92 3.98 -0.24
C SER A 68 -5.66 2.66 -0.35
N VAL A 69 -6.75 2.51 0.39
CA VAL A 69 -7.56 1.29 0.40
C VAL A 69 -8.80 1.48 -0.46
N ALA A 70 -8.95 0.66 -1.50
CA ALA A 70 -10.15 0.61 -2.32
C ALA A 70 -11.22 -0.29 -1.67
N THR A 71 -10.85 -1.48 -1.21
CA THR A 71 -11.77 -2.42 -0.55
C THR A 71 -11.09 -3.14 0.61
N GLY A 72 -11.86 -3.56 1.62
CA GLY A 72 -11.32 -4.27 2.78
C GLY A 72 -10.76 -3.35 3.86
N LYS A 73 -9.70 -3.80 4.53
CA LYS A 73 -9.05 -3.09 5.65
C LYS A 73 -7.54 -3.30 5.62
N ALA A 74 -6.79 -2.23 5.87
CA ALA A 74 -5.34 -2.27 5.99
C ALA A 74 -4.88 -1.62 7.30
N SER A 75 -3.81 -2.16 7.89
CA SER A 75 -3.06 -1.48 8.94
C SER A 75 -1.73 -0.99 8.37
N VAL A 76 -1.35 0.23 8.72
CA VAL A 76 -0.06 0.82 8.33
C VAL A 76 0.73 1.11 9.59
N THR A 77 1.97 0.62 9.61
CA THR A 77 2.87 0.73 10.76
C THR A 77 4.24 1.24 10.34
N ALA A 78 4.91 1.98 11.23
CA ALA A 78 6.32 2.33 11.14
C ALA A 78 6.96 2.10 12.50
N ASN A 79 8.18 1.53 12.54
CA ASN A 79 8.93 1.33 13.79
C ASN A 79 8.07 0.68 14.89
N HIS A 80 7.32 -0.37 14.55
CA HIS A 80 6.39 -1.10 15.43
C HIS A 80 5.21 -0.29 15.99
N LYS A 81 5.04 0.98 15.61
CA LYS A 81 3.90 1.81 15.97
C LYS A 81 2.84 1.79 14.87
N VAL A 82 1.58 1.62 15.26
CA VAL A 82 0.45 1.79 14.36
C VAL A 82 0.30 3.27 14.01
N LEU A 83 0.41 3.58 12.73
CA LEU A 83 0.21 4.93 12.20
C LEU A 83 -1.25 5.15 11.78
N ALA A 84 -1.86 4.16 11.14
CA ALA A 84 -3.23 4.23 10.67
C ALA A 84 -3.88 2.86 10.56
N MET A 85 -5.19 2.83 10.76
CA MET A 85 -6.08 1.73 10.39
C MET A 85 -7.02 2.27 9.30
N LEU A 86 -6.92 1.71 8.11
CA LEU A 86 -7.63 2.18 6.92
C LEU A 86 -8.74 1.19 6.56
N ALA A 87 -9.94 1.70 6.35
CA ALA A 87 -11.04 1.02 5.70
C ALA A 87 -11.14 1.45 4.23
N ALA A 88 -12.08 0.86 3.50
CA ALA A 88 -12.40 1.25 2.13
C ALA A 88 -12.58 2.77 2.00
N ASN A 89 -12.05 3.33 0.91
CA ASN A 89 -12.05 4.76 0.59
C ASN A 89 -11.30 5.62 1.61
N GLN A 90 -10.34 5.05 2.34
CA GLN A 90 -9.43 5.79 3.21
C GLN A 90 -8.00 5.68 2.69
N GLN A 91 -7.21 6.70 3.00
CA GLN A 91 -5.78 6.73 2.74
C GLN A 91 -5.00 7.26 3.93
N VAL A 92 -3.71 6.96 3.94
CA VAL A 92 -2.72 7.64 4.76
C VAL A 92 -1.61 8.18 3.87
N ALA A 93 -1.19 9.41 4.14
CA ALA A 93 0.02 10.01 3.59
C ALA A 93 1.05 10.13 4.72
N TYR A 94 2.16 9.41 4.60
CA TYR A 94 3.26 9.41 5.54
C TYR A 94 4.41 10.26 5.01
N THR A 95 4.79 11.30 5.75
CA THR A 95 5.89 12.20 5.40
C THR A 95 7.19 11.68 5.98
N LYS A 96 8.13 11.28 5.10
CA LYS A 96 9.39 10.59 5.48
C LYS A 96 10.27 11.40 6.41
N ALA A 97 10.38 12.71 6.16
CA ALA A 97 11.27 13.60 6.91
C ALA A 97 10.81 13.83 8.37
N THR A 98 9.50 13.85 8.61
CA THR A 98 8.92 14.19 9.93
C THR A 98 8.37 12.97 10.66
N ASN A 99 8.27 11.82 9.98
CA ASN A 99 7.60 10.62 10.47
C ASN A 99 6.12 10.85 10.86
N ILE A 100 5.47 11.86 10.26
CA ILE A 100 4.07 12.19 10.52
C ILE A 100 3.18 11.53 9.47
N ALA A 101 2.09 10.92 9.93
CA ALA A 101 1.04 10.34 9.10
C ALA A 101 -0.23 11.21 9.14
N HIS A 102 -0.79 11.52 7.98
CA HIS A 102 -2.08 12.18 7.84
C HIS A 102 -3.06 11.23 7.16
N THR A 103 -4.17 10.93 7.83
CA THR A 103 -5.26 10.13 7.26
C THR A 103 -6.29 11.01 6.59
N GLY A 104 -6.89 10.52 5.50
CA GLY A 104 -7.96 11.23 4.80
C GLY A 104 -8.80 10.30 3.93
N THR A 105 -9.77 10.87 3.24
CA THR A 105 -10.63 10.14 2.30
C THR A 105 -9.90 9.91 0.99
N TYR A 106 -9.89 8.66 0.53
CA TYR A 106 -9.46 8.29 -0.82
C TYR A 106 -10.68 8.33 -1.75
N LEU A 107 -10.85 9.46 -2.43
CA LEU A 107 -11.79 9.54 -3.53
C LEU A 107 -11.14 8.86 -4.73
N GLN A 108 -11.57 7.64 -5.05
CA GLN A 108 -11.19 6.98 -6.29
C GLN A 108 -11.86 7.72 -7.44
N ILE A 109 -11.31 8.87 -7.83
CA ILE A 109 -11.67 9.54 -9.08
C ILE A 109 -11.01 8.68 -10.16
N MET A 110 -11.71 7.65 -10.64
CA MET A 110 -11.30 7.03 -11.89
C MET A 110 -11.17 8.16 -12.92
N PRO A 111 -10.02 8.34 -13.59
CA PRO A 111 -10.02 9.16 -14.78
C PRO A 111 -11.06 8.52 -15.71
N ILE A 112 -12.07 9.30 -16.09
CA ILE A 112 -12.91 9.03 -17.25
C ILE A 112 -11.96 8.96 -18.46
N HIS A 113 -11.31 7.81 -18.64
CA HIS A 113 -10.69 7.48 -19.90
C HIS A 113 -11.85 7.40 -20.87
N GLY A 114 -11.93 8.42 -21.74
CA GLY A 114 -13.00 8.56 -22.70
C GLY A 114 -13.21 7.25 -23.43
N ARG A 115 -14.48 6.85 -23.53
CA ARG A 115 -14.89 5.90 -24.56
C ARG A 115 -14.50 6.54 -25.90
N MET A 116 -13.38 6.12 -26.47
CA MET A 116 -13.20 6.20 -27.90
C MET A 116 -14.06 5.07 -28.48
N ALA A 117 -15.08 5.48 -29.23
CA ALA A 117 -15.80 4.60 -30.15
C ALA A 117 -14.83 4.04 -31.20
#